data_AF-A0A316H3J8-F1
#
_entry.id   AF-A0A316H3J8-F1
#
_cell.length_a   1.000
_cell.length_b   1.000
_cell.length_c   1.000
_cell.angle_alpha   90.00
_cell.angle_beta   90.00
_cell.angle_gamma   90.00
#
_symmetry.space_group_name_H-M   'P 1'
#
loop_
_entity.id
_entity.type
_entity.pdbx_description
1 polymer ?
#
loop_
_entity_poly.entity_id
_entity_poly.type
_entity_poly.pdbx_seq_one_letter_code
_entity_poly.pdbx_strand_id
1 'polypeptide(L)'
;MSRPVLKVGNYTPEEIKALFRDDEKYTIGIRLYAVYQVAKGQPSRKLEDLYNTSFKQITNWVHRFEKEGVAGLKDKPGRGRTARLSQEQRE
;
A
#
# COMPACT_ATOMS: atom_id res chain seq x y z
N MET A 1 -37.40 6.38 2.44
CA MET A 1 -36.53 7.58 2.45
C MET A 1 -35.08 7.12 2.47
N SER A 2 -34.32 7.32 1.38
CA SER A 2 -32.90 6.96 1.34
C SER A 2 -32.09 7.90 2.23
N ARG A 3 -31.13 7.38 3.02
CA ARG A 3 -30.22 8.22 3.80
C ARG A 3 -29.30 9.00 2.84
N PRO A 4 -29.04 10.29 3.09
CA PRO A 4 -28.12 11.05 2.25
C PRO A 4 -26.71 10.44 2.32
N VAL A 5 -26.04 10.36 1.16
CA VAL A 5 -24.66 9.87 1.06
C VAL A 5 -23.73 10.95 1.61
N LEU A 6 -22.92 10.59 2.60
CA LEU A 6 -21.92 11.48 3.17
C LEU A 6 -20.85 11.80 2.11
N LYS A 7 -20.48 13.07 1.99
CA LYS A 7 -19.41 13.54 1.09
C LYS A 7 -18.30 14.19 1.89
N VAL A 8 -17.06 14.01 1.44
CA VAL A 8 -15.93 14.78 1.95
C VAL A 8 -16.00 16.18 1.34
N GLY A 9 -15.96 17.23 2.18
CA GLY A 9 -16.13 18.62 1.74
C GLY A 9 -14.83 19.36 1.43
N ASN A 10 -13.79 19.12 2.23
CA ASN A 10 -12.56 19.95 2.22
C ASN A 10 -11.36 19.30 1.52
N TYR A 11 -11.49 18.05 1.05
CA TYR A 11 -10.41 17.30 0.44
C TYR A 11 -10.91 16.53 -0.76
N THR A 12 -10.09 16.51 -1.81
CA THR A 12 -10.24 15.66 -2.98
C THR A 12 -9.75 14.24 -2.69
N PRO A 13 -10.24 13.22 -3.42
CA PRO A 13 -9.71 11.85 -3.31
C PRO A 13 -8.19 11.77 -3.51
N GLU A 14 -7.64 12.61 -4.40
CA GLU A 14 -6.22 12.66 -4.73
C GLU A 14 -5.38 13.21 -3.57
N GLU A 15 -5.85 14.27 -2.91
CA GLU A 15 -5.20 14.82 -1.71
C GLU A 15 -5.17 13.79 -0.58
N ILE A 16 -6.28 13.10 -0.33
CA ILE A 16 -6.34 12.05 0.69
C ILE A 16 -5.39 10.91 0.34
N LYS A 17 -5.33 10.51 -0.93
CA LYS A 17 -4.44 9.45 -1.40
C LYS A 17 -2.96 9.81 -1.22
N ALA A 18 -2.60 11.09 -1.35
CA ALA A 18 -1.24 11.55 -1.12
C ALA A 18 -0.81 11.33 0.34
N LEU A 19 -1.69 11.58 1.31
CA LEU A 19 -1.41 11.40 2.74
C LEU A 19 -0.95 9.98 3.10
N PHE A 20 -1.39 8.96 2.35
CA PHE A 20 -0.96 7.58 2.61
C PHE A 20 0.54 7.34 2.42
N ARG A 21 1.19 8.16 1.59
CA ARG A 21 2.62 8.06 1.29
C ARG A 21 3.49 8.89 2.23
N ASP A 22 2.90 9.90 2.87
CA ASP A 22 3.64 10.83 3.74
C ASP A 22 4.07 10.18 5.06
N ASP A 23 3.28 9.24 5.58
CA ASP A 23 3.62 8.48 6.78
C ASP A 23 3.64 6.97 6.49
N GLU A 24 4.77 6.33 6.80
CA GLU A 24 4.96 4.88 6.69
C GLU A 24 3.86 4.11 7.43
N LYS A 25 3.37 4.62 8.57
CA LYS A 25 2.31 3.99 9.37
C LYS A 25 1.01 3.84 8.58
N TYR A 26 0.64 4.81 7.74
CA TYR A 26 -0.57 4.70 6.92
C TYR A 26 -0.41 3.61 5.86
N THR A 27 0.75 3.56 5.21
CA THR A 27 1.07 2.52 4.24
C THR A 27 1.06 1.12 4.89
N ILE A 28 1.68 0.96 6.07
CA ILE A 28 1.65 -0.30 6.83
C ILE A 28 0.22 -0.67 7.21
N GLY A 29 -0.57 0.29 7.69
CA GLY A 29 -1.96 0.07 8.10
C GLY A 29 -2.83 -0.43 6.96
N ILE A 30 -2.74 0.17 5.77
CA ILE A 30 -3.46 -0.26 4.57
C ILE A 30 -3.08 -1.70 4.19
N ARG A 31 -1.77 -2.00 4.18
CA ARG A 31 -1.27 -3.36 3.87
C ARG A 31 -1.75 -4.38 4.89
N LEU A 32 -1.72 -4.04 6.18
CA LEU A 32 -2.17 -4.91 7.26
C LEU A 32 -3.68 -5.19 7.14
N TYR A 33 -4.47 -4.17 6.79
CA TYR A 33 -5.90 -4.36 6.57
C TYR A 33 -6.19 -5.23 5.34
N ALA A 34 -5.39 -5.11 4.26
CA ALA A 34 -5.48 -6.01 3.11
C ALA A 34 -5.21 -7.48 3.51
N VAL A 35 -4.17 -7.73 4.32
CA VAL A 35 -3.89 -9.06 4.87
C VAL A 35 -5.05 -9.57 5.71
N TYR A 36 -5.61 -8.72 6.58
CA TYR A 36 -6.80 -9.06 7.38
C TYR A 36 -8.00 -9.47 6.51
N GLN A 37 -8.28 -8.75 5.40
CA GLN A 37 -9.36 -9.13 4.49
C GLN A 37 -9.13 -10.50 3.84
N VAL A 38 -7.89 -10.79 3.45
CA VAL A 38 -7.54 -12.13 2.94
C VAL A 38 -7.74 -13.19 4.02
N ALA A 39 -7.34 -12.92 5.27
CA ALA A 39 -7.56 -13.83 6.40
C ALA A 39 -9.05 -14.09 6.68
N LYS A 40 -9.93 -13.13 6.38
CA LYS A 40 -11.40 -13.31 6.41
C LYS A 40 -11.96 -14.11 5.23
N GLY A 41 -11.10 -14.62 4.34
CA GLY A 41 -11.51 -15.37 3.15
C GLY A 41 -11.93 -14.50 1.97
N GLN A 42 -11.64 -13.18 1.97
CA GLN A 42 -11.90 -12.37 0.79
C GLN A 42 -10.95 -12.77 -0.35
N PRO A 43 -11.46 -13.02 -1.56
CA PRO A 43 -10.61 -13.37 -2.69
C PRO A 43 -9.79 -12.13 -3.09
N SER A 44 -8.48 -12.28 -3.15
CA SER A 44 -7.59 -11.13 -3.34
C SER A 44 -7.77 -10.41 -4.69
N ARG A 45 -8.44 -11.04 -5.68
CA ARG A 45 -8.86 -10.38 -6.94
C ARG A 45 -9.89 -9.26 -6.71
N LYS A 46 -10.83 -9.45 -5.78
CA LYS A 46 -11.79 -8.39 -5.39
C LYS A 46 -11.12 -7.25 -4.64
N LEU A 47 -9.95 -7.52 -4.06
CA LEU A 47 -9.20 -6.54 -3.27
C LEU A 47 -8.33 -5.64 -4.16
N GLU A 48 -8.11 -5.98 -5.44
CA GLU A 48 -7.31 -5.17 -6.37
C GLU A 48 -7.87 -3.75 -6.53
N ASP A 49 -9.17 -3.67 -6.81
CA ASP A 49 -9.88 -2.40 -6.98
C ASP A 49 -9.95 -1.63 -5.66
N LEU A 50 -10.22 -2.32 -4.54
CA LEU A 50 -10.40 -1.70 -3.23
C LEU A 50 -9.11 -1.05 -2.72
N TYR A 51 -7.97 -1.70 -2.92
CA TYR A 51 -6.66 -1.20 -2.47
C TYR A 51 -5.87 -0.50 -3.57
N ASN A 52 -6.44 -0.39 -4.78
CA ASN A 52 -5.79 0.20 -5.96
C ASN A 52 -4.36 -0.36 -6.16
N THR A 53 -4.23 -1.70 -6.13
CA THR A 53 -2.97 -2.42 -6.26
C THR A 53 -3.21 -3.79 -6.91
N SER A 54 -2.15 -4.43 -7.42
CA SER A 54 -2.33 -5.75 -8.04
C SER A 54 -2.49 -6.87 -7.03
N PHE A 55 -3.19 -7.94 -7.42
CA PHE A 55 -3.39 -9.17 -6.67
C PHE A 55 -2.06 -9.74 -6.19
N LYS A 56 -1.05 -9.67 -7.06
CA LYS A 56 0.32 -10.12 -6.78
C LYS A 56 0.96 -9.32 -5.65
N GLN A 57 0.70 -8.02 -5.54
CA GLN A 57 1.19 -7.23 -4.42
C GLN A 57 0.50 -7.63 -3.11
N ILE A 58 -0.81 -7.89 -3.16
CA ILE A 58 -1.57 -8.33 -1.98
C ILE A 58 -1.06 -9.69 -1.50
N THR A 59 -0.84 -10.66 -2.39
CA THR A 59 -0.27 -11.96 -2.01
C THR A 59 1.16 -11.84 -1.46
N ASN A 60 1.98 -10.97 -2.04
CA ASN A 60 3.30 -10.67 -1.50
C ASN A 60 3.25 -10.07 -0.09
N TRP A 61 2.26 -9.22 0.22
CA TRP A 61 2.07 -8.70 1.58
C TRP A 61 1.69 -9.80 2.55
N VAL A 62 0.77 -10.70 2.17
CA VAL A 62 0.39 -11.86 2.98
C VAL A 62 1.60 -12.73 3.29
N HIS A 63 2.37 -13.13 2.27
CA HIS A 63 3.56 -13.97 2.49
C HIS A 63 4.62 -13.28 3.38
N ARG A 64 4.82 -11.97 3.21
CA ARG A 64 5.75 -11.21 4.06
C ARG A 64 5.25 -11.11 5.49
N PHE A 65 3.95 -10.90 5.68
CA PHE A 65 3.33 -10.86 7.00
C PHE A 65 3.45 -12.20 7.73
N GLU A 66 3.16 -13.31 7.06
CA GLU A 66 3.31 -14.66 7.65
C GLU A 66 4.75 -14.93 8.10
N LYS A 67 5.74 -14.41 7.37
CA LYS A 67 7.16 -14.63 7.66
C LYS A 67 7.73 -13.68 8.72
N GLU A 68 7.35 -12.41 8.68
CA GLU A 68 8.05 -11.31 9.39
C GLU A 68 7.09 -10.46 10.26
N GLY A 69 5.81 -10.83 10.33
CA GLY A 69 4.76 -10.06 10.99
C GLY A 69 4.59 -8.66 10.39
N VAL A 70 4.23 -7.68 11.22
CA VAL A 70 4.05 -6.28 10.81
C VAL A 70 5.33 -5.69 10.21
N ALA A 71 6.51 -6.13 10.64
CA ALA A 71 7.79 -5.66 10.09
C ALA A 71 7.94 -6.00 8.60
N GLY A 72 7.36 -7.12 8.15
CA GLY A 72 7.36 -7.52 6.74
C GLY A 72 6.57 -6.60 5.82
N LEU A 73 5.67 -5.78 6.38
CA LEU A 73 4.82 -4.85 5.64
C LEU A 73 5.46 -3.48 5.43
N LYS A 74 6.61 -3.22 6.05
CA LYS A 74 7.41 -2.01 5.81
C LYS A 74 7.95 -1.96 4.39
N ASP A 75 8.29 -0.77 3.95
CA ASP A 75 9.03 -0.62 2.70
C ASP A 75 10.44 -1.14 2.90
N LYS A 76 10.83 -2.08 2.04
CA LYS A 76 12.20 -2.57 2.00
C LYS A 76 12.98 -1.64 1.07
N PRO A 77 14.23 -1.30 1.41
CA PRO A 77 15.09 -0.57 0.49
C PRO A 77 15.14 -1.36 -0.82
N GLY A 78 14.68 -0.73 -1.90
CA GLY A 78 14.64 -1.39 -3.20
C GLY A 78 16.05 -1.76 -3.65
N ARG A 79 16.16 -2.75 -4.54
CA ARG A 79 17.25 -2.76 -5.54
C ARG A 79 17.01 -1.54 -6.42
N GLY A 80 17.41 -0.35 -5.98
CA GLY A 80 17.37 0.82 -6.82
C GLY A 80 18.08 0.54 -8.15
N ARG A 81 17.84 1.38 -9.16
CA ARG A 81 18.73 1.42 -10.31
C ARG A 81 20.13 1.73 -9.76
N THR A 82 21.08 0.82 -9.91
CA THR A 82 22.48 1.14 -9.63
C THR A 82 22.83 2.40 -10.42
N ALA A 83 23.34 3.42 -9.74
CA ALA A 83 23.72 4.66 -10.41
C ALA A 83 24.68 4.30 -11.55
N ARG A 84 24.31 4.64 -12.78
CA ARG A 84 25.15 4.39 -13.97
C ARG A 84 26.30 5.38 -14.11
N LEU A 85 26.25 6.48 -13.34
CA LEU A 85 27.28 7.50 -13.33
C LEU A 85 28.29 7.18 -12.23
N SER A 86 29.58 7.10 -12.60
CA SER A 86 30.69 7.09 -11.64
C SER A 86 30.76 8.43 -10.90
N GLN A 87 31.49 8.50 -9.78
CA GLN A 87 31.67 9.75 -9.03
C GLN A 87 32.24 10.88 -9.89
N GLU A 88 33.15 10.56 -10.82
CA GLU A 88 33.77 11.50 -11.76
C GLU A 88 32.79 12.09 -12.78
N GLN A 89 31.66 11.44 -13.04
CA GLN A 89 30.62 11.94 -13.97
C GLN A 89 29.53 12.75 -13.25
N ARG A 90 29.66 12.96 -11.93
CA ARG A 90 28.72 13.73 -11.12
C ARG A 90 29.21 15.15 -10.82
N GLU A 91 30.46 15.46 -11.13
CA GLU A 91 31.04 16.82 -11.10
C GLU A 91 30.89 17.49 -12.47
#